data_AF-A0A2H0S2N9-F1
#
_entry.id   AF-A0A2H0S2N9-F1
#
_cell.length_a   1.000
_cell.length_b   1.000
_cell.length_c   1.000
_cell.angle_alpha   90.00
_cell.angle_beta   90.00
_cell.angle_gamma   90.00
#
_symmetry.space_group_name_H-M   'P 1'
#
loop_
_entity.id
_entity.type
_entity.pdbx_description
1 polymer ?
#
loop_
_entity_poly.entity_id
_entity_poly.type
_entity_poly.pdbx_seq_one_letter_code
_entity_poly.pdbx_strand_id
1 'polypeptide(L)'
;MPVDVFRNILKNYNHFLKHCIITDSFPALIMKRRNRKHYFSANGFSPQTNRAVGSFLYTIVFLATFYVSYKIWGTDVFSEIWFWLFNIFAYWFVGAFLRFIGFWKY
;
A
#
# COMPACT_ATOMS: atom_id res chain seq x y z
N MET A 1 -9.72 -21.88 12.96
CA MET A 1 -8.60 -20.95 13.26
C MET A 1 -8.79 -20.40 14.66
N PRO A 2 -7.78 -20.46 15.55
CA PRO A 2 -7.91 -19.90 16.89
C PRO A 2 -7.93 -18.38 16.78
N VAL A 3 -8.95 -17.77 17.38
CA VAL A 3 -9.26 -16.32 17.37
C VAL A 3 -8.06 -15.46 17.80
N ASP A 4 -7.13 -16.06 18.52
CA ASP A 4 -5.92 -15.42 19.05
C ASP A 4 -4.89 -15.06 17.97
N VAL A 5 -4.81 -15.84 16.88
CA VAL A 5 -3.89 -15.55 15.76
C VAL A 5 -4.35 -14.31 15.00
N PHE A 6 -5.65 -14.21 14.73
CA PHE A 6 -6.24 -13.05 14.05
C PHE A 6 -6.10 -11.78 14.89
N ARG A 7 -6.27 -11.89 16.23
CA ARG A 7 -6.10 -10.77 17.15
C ARG A 7 -4.65 -10.26 17.21
N ASN A 8 -3.66 -11.16 17.12
CA ASN A 8 -2.25 -10.78 17.06
C ASN A 8 -1.87 -10.11 15.74
N ILE A 9 -2.42 -10.58 14.61
CA ILE A 9 -2.21 -9.94 13.30
C ILE A 9 -2.79 -8.52 13.29
N LEU A 10 -3.99 -8.32 13.84
CA LEU A 10 -4.63 -7.00 13.90
C LEU A 10 -3.88 -6.02 14.82
N LYS A 11 -3.33 -6.51 15.95
CA LYS A 11 -2.49 -5.70 16.84
C LYS A 11 -1.19 -5.26 16.17
N ASN A 12 -0.51 -6.16 15.46
CA ASN A 12 0.72 -5.83 14.74
C ASN A 12 0.46 -4.85 13.58
N TYR A 13 -0.65 -5.01 12.86
CA TYR A 13 -1.05 -4.05 11.82
C TYR A 13 -1.30 -2.64 12.38
N ASN A 14 -2.00 -2.53 13.50
CA ASN A 14 -2.27 -1.24 14.14
C ASN A 14 -1.02 -0.58 14.72
N HIS A 15 -0.08 -1.38 15.25
CA HIS A 15 1.20 -0.87 15.74
C HIS A 15 2.07 -0.35 14.60
N PHE A 16 2.13 -1.08 13.49
CA PHE A 16 2.86 -0.67 12.29
C PHE A 16 2.28 0.60 11.67
N LEU A 17 0.95 0.70 11.56
CA LEU A 17 0.27 1.91 11.06
C LEU A 17 0.56 3.14 11.94
N LYS A 18 0.56 2.99 13.28
CA LYS A 18 0.88 4.10 14.18
C LYS A 18 2.32 4.57 14.06
N HIS A 19 3.27 3.65 13.96
CA HIS A 19 4.68 4.04 13.80
C HIS A 19 4.94 4.68 12.44
N CYS A 20 4.35 4.17 11.36
CA CYS A 20 4.48 4.77 10.02
C CYS A 20 3.88 6.19 9.95
N ILE A 21 2.75 6.44 10.63
CA ILE A 21 2.10 7.77 10.64
C ILE A 21 2.87 8.79 11.50
N ILE A 22 3.48 8.36 12.61
CA ILE A 22 4.07 9.29 13.59
C ILE A 22 5.51 9.68 13.22
N THR A 23 6.31 8.78 12.65
CA THR A 23 7.72 9.09 12.30
C THR A 23 7.86 10.04 11.12
N ASP A 24 6.87 10.08 10.21
CA ASP A 24 6.85 11.03 9.09
C ASP A 24 6.34 12.42 9.49
N SER A 25 5.78 12.57 10.69
CA SER A 25 5.06 13.77 11.12
C SER A 25 5.93 14.80 11.88
N PHE A 26 7.04 14.38 12.48
CA PHE A 26 7.81 15.24 13.39
C PHE A 26 8.82 16.19 12.72
N PRO A 27 9.60 15.79 11.70
CA PRO A 27 10.43 16.76 10.97
C PRO A 27 9.61 17.59 9.96
N ALA A 28 8.44 17.10 9.53
CA ALA A 28 7.59 17.74 8.53
C ALA A 28 6.77 18.93 9.07
N LEU A 29 6.56 19.03 10.39
CA LEU A 29 5.78 20.12 11.00
C LEU A 29 6.55 21.46 11.01
N ILE A 30 7.88 21.44 11.12
CA ILE A 30 8.70 22.66 11.19
C ILE A 30 9.00 23.25 9.80
N MET A 31 8.98 22.44 8.73
CA MET A 31 9.20 22.88 7.35
C MET A 31 7.92 23.30 6.59
N LYS A 32 6.77 23.39 7.28
CA LYS A 32 5.45 23.57 6.63
C LYS A 32 4.98 25.03 6.48
N ARG A 33 5.87 26.03 6.57
CA ARG A 33 5.44 27.45 6.56
C ARG A 33 5.87 28.28 5.37
N ARG A 34 6.66 27.76 4.42
CA ARG A 34 7.24 28.62 3.38
C ARG A 34 7.45 27.93 2.03
N ASN A 35 6.41 27.28 1.48
CA ASN A 35 6.20 27.08 0.04
C ASN A 35 4.98 26.16 -0.20
N ARG A 36 3.76 26.71 -0.06
CA ARG A 36 2.55 26.06 -0.57
C ARG A 36 2.41 26.30 -2.08
N LYS A 37 3.43 25.94 -2.86
CA LYS A 37 3.18 25.65 -4.29
C LYS A 37 2.66 24.23 -4.29
N HIS A 38 1.36 24.08 -4.52
CA HIS A 38 0.74 22.79 -4.76
C HIS A 38 1.59 22.06 -5.81
N TYR A 39 2.36 21.05 -5.38
CA TYR A 39 3.02 20.11 -6.29
C TYR A 39 1.90 19.30 -6.95
N PHE A 40 1.29 19.86 -7.98
CA PHE A 40 0.46 19.09 -8.89
C PHE A 40 1.41 18.17 -9.65
N SER A 41 1.19 16.86 -9.57
CA SER A 41 1.90 15.90 -10.40
C SER A 41 1.58 16.14 -11.87
N ALA A 42 2.38 15.61 -12.79
CA ALA A 42 2.22 15.80 -14.24
C ALA A 42 0.82 15.40 -14.78
N ASN A 43 0.05 14.63 -14.01
CA ASN A 43 -1.33 14.24 -14.29
C ASN A 43 -2.39 15.26 -13.80
N GLY A 44 -1.99 16.39 -13.19
CA GLY A 44 -2.88 17.44 -12.68
C GLY A 44 -3.56 17.13 -11.33
N PHE A 45 -3.29 15.97 -10.72
CA PHE A 45 -3.88 15.59 -9.42
C PHE A 45 -3.01 16.01 -8.23
N SER A 46 -3.65 16.10 -7.06
CA SER A 46 -2.93 16.35 -5.81
C SER A 46 -2.09 15.11 -5.43
N PRO A 47 -0.97 15.28 -4.71
CA PRO A 47 -0.17 14.16 -4.22
C PRO A 47 -0.96 13.18 -3.34
N GLN A 48 -1.96 13.68 -2.61
CA GLN A 48 -2.85 12.84 -1.78
C GLN A 48 -3.74 11.94 -2.64
N THR A 49 -4.31 12.49 -3.72
CA THR A 49 -5.15 11.73 -4.66
C THR A 49 -4.36 10.61 -5.33
N ASN A 50 -3.12 10.87 -5.76
CA ASN A 50 -2.28 9.83 -6.37
C ASN A 50 -1.92 8.71 -5.39
N ARG A 51 -1.61 9.06 -4.14
CA ARG A 51 -1.33 8.07 -3.08
C ARG A 51 -2.58 7.23 -2.78
N ALA A 52 -3.75 7.86 -2.74
CA ALA A 52 -5.02 7.16 -2.52
C ALA A 52 -5.32 6.18 -3.66
N VAL A 53 -5.20 6.61 -4.92
CA VAL A 53 -5.42 5.76 -6.10
C VAL A 53 -4.42 4.60 -6.14
N GLY A 54 -3.14 4.87 -5.91
CA GLY A 54 -2.11 3.83 -5.86
C GLY A 54 -2.36 2.81 -4.75
N SER A 55 -2.69 3.27 -3.54
CA SER A 55 -3.01 2.40 -2.40
C SER A 55 -4.26 1.55 -2.67
N PHE A 56 -5.30 2.16 -3.24
CA PHE A 56 -6.54 1.46 -3.56
C PHE A 56 -6.33 0.36 -4.61
N LEU A 57 -5.63 0.68 -5.71
CA LEU A 57 -5.28 -0.31 -6.73
C LEU A 57 -4.39 -1.41 -6.18
N TYR A 58 -3.42 -1.05 -5.34
CA TYR A 58 -2.57 -2.02 -4.66
C TYR A 58 -3.37 -3.01 -3.83
N THR A 59 -4.30 -2.53 -3.00
CA THR A 59 -5.17 -3.38 -2.19
C THR A 59 -6.03 -4.31 -3.05
N ILE A 60 -6.60 -3.81 -4.16
CA ILE A 60 -7.39 -4.64 -5.07
C ILE A 60 -6.54 -5.74 -5.69
N VAL A 61 -5.37 -5.40 -6.24
CA VAL A 61 -4.49 -6.37 -6.91
C VAL A 61 -3.97 -7.40 -5.91
N PHE A 62 -3.58 -6.96 -4.71
CA PHE A 62 -3.15 -7.85 -3.64
C PHE A 62 -4.26 -8.83 -3.26
N LEU A 63 -5.48 -8.35 -2.98
CA LEU A 63 -6.61 -9.20 -2.60
C LEU A 63 -7.01 -10.16 -3.72
N ALA A 64 -7.02 -9.71 -4.98
CA ALA A 64 -7.33 -10.55 -6.13
C ALA A 64 -6.30 -11.68 -6.29
N THR A 65 -5.01 -11.34 -6.23
CA THR A 65 -3.91 -12.31 -6.35
C THR A 65 -3.92 -13.32 -5.19
N PHE A 66 -4.14 -12.82 -3.98
CA PHE A 66 -4.28 -13.65 -2.79
C PHE A 66 -5.46 -14.60 -2.90
N TYR A 67 -6.64 -14.11 -3.33
CA TYR A 67 -7.84 -14.93 -3.48
C TYR A 67 -7.66 -16.04 -4.51
N VAL A 68 -7.10 -15.73 -5.68
CA VAL A 68 -6.80 -16.73 -6.71
C VAL A 68 -5.82 -17.78 -6.18
N SER A 69 -4.76 -17.34 -5.50
CA SER A 69 -3.77 -18.23 -4.92
C SER A 69 -4.38 -19.14 -3.85
N TYR A 70 -5.22 -18.59 -2.96
CA TYR A 70 -5.94 -19.35 -1.96
C TYR A 70 -6.87 -20.40 -2.58
N LYS A 71 -7.46 -20.14 -3.74
CA LYS A 71 -8.30 -21.13 -4.45
C LYS A 71 -7.48 -22.26 -5.06
N ILE A 72 -6.21 -22.06 -5.39
CA ILE A 72 -5.34 -23.07 -6.01
C ILE A 72 -4.60 -23.88 -4.94
N TRP A 73 -3.97 -23.21 -3.98
CA TRP A 73 -3.08 -23.82 -2.98
C TRP A 73 -3.67 -23.89 -1.57
N GLY A 74 -4.90 -23.40 -1.38
CA GLY A 74 -5.58 -23.48 -0.09
C GLY A 74 -4.87 -22.68 1.01
N THR A 75 -4.78 -23.29 2.19
CA THR A 75 -4.21 -22.64 3.40
C THR A 75 -2.69 -22.52 3.38
N ASP A 76 -1.99 -23.23 2.49
CA ASP A 76 -0.52 -23.17 2.41
C ASP A 76 -0.02 -21.78 2.00
N VAL A 77 -0.91 -20.99 1.37
CA VAL A 77 -0.71 -19.61 0.97
C VAL A 77 -0.52 -18.65 2.16
N PHE A 78 -0.93 -19.05 3.37
CA PHE A 78 -0.74 -18.23 4.58
C PHE A 78 0.70 -18.25 5.10
N SER A 79 1.62 -18.97 4.45
CA SER A 79 3.05 -18.88 4.80
C SER A 79 3.58 -17.46 4.61
N GLU A 80 4.56 -17.07 5.42
CA GLU A 80 5.18 -15.74 5.37
C GLU A 80 5.80 -15.43 4.00
N ILE A 81 6.37 -16.43 3.32
CA ILE A 81 6.99 -16.28 2.00
C ILE A 81 5.96 -15.82 0.96
N TRP A 82 4.79 -16.46 0.93
CA TRP A 82 3.73 -16.11 -0.02
C TRP A 82 3.22 -14.69 0.20
N PHE A 83 3.11 -14.26 1.47
CA PHE A 83 2.74 -12.89 1.79
C PHE A 83 3.70 -11.88 1.17
N TRP A 84 5.03 -12.07 1.31
CA TRP A 84 6.02 -11.18 0.70
C TRP A 84 5.98 -11.21 -0.83
N LEU A 85 5.80 -12.39 -1.43
CA LEU A 85 5.66 -12.53 -2.88
C LEU A 85 4.46 -11.76 -3.42
N PHE A 86 3.30 -11.80 -2.74
CA PHE A 86 2.13 -11.02 -3.16
C PHE A 86 2.34 -9.52 -3.03
N ASN A 87 3.05 -9.06 -1.99
CA ASN A 87 3.37 -7.64 -1.84
C ASN A 87 4.27 -7.15 -2.98
N ILE A 88 5.32 -7.90 -3.30
CA ILE A 88 6.24 -7.59 -4.41
C ILE A 88 5.50 -7.57 -5.74
N PHE A 89 4.69 -8.60 -6.00
CA PHE A 89 3.90 -8.70 -7.23
C PHE A 89 2.90 -7.54 -7.37
N ALA A 90 2.10 -7.27 -6.33
CA ALA A 90 1.10 -6.20 -6.37
C ALA A 90 1.75 -4.83 -6.53
N TYR A 91 2.88 -4.57 -5.87
CA TYR A 91 3.61 -3.31 -6.00
C TYR A 91 4.13 -3.12 -7.43
N TRP A 92 4.79 -4.14 -7.97
CA TRP A 92 5.34 -4.09 -9.31
C TRP A 92 4.24 -3.96 -10.37
N PHE A 93 3.18 -4.75 -10.26
CA PHE A 93 2.05 -4.72 -11.18
C PHE A 93 1.34 -3.36 -11.17
N VAL A 94 1.00 -2.83 -9.99
CA VAL A 94 0.33 -1.52 -9.90
C VAL A 94 1.24 -0.40 -10.39
N GLY A 95 2.52 -0.44 -10.04
CA GLY A 95 3.49 0.53 -10.53
C GLY A 95 3.63 0.52 -12.05
N ALA A 96 3.71 -0.67 -12.66
CA ALA A 96 3.76 -0.83 -14.11
C ALA A 96 2.45 -0.41 -14.78
N PHE A 97 1.30 -0.83 -14.24
CA PHE A 97 -0.02 -0.51 -14.75
C PHE A 97 -0.29 1.00 -14.76
N LEU A 98 -0.01 1.68 -13.64
CA LEU A 98 -0.19 3.13 -13.52
C LEU A 98 0.71 3.93 -14.47
N ARG A 99 1.90 3.41 -14.79
CA ARG A 99 2.78 3.98 -15.82
C ARG A 99 2.23 3.74 -17.22
N PHE A 100 1.76 2.52 -17.50
CA PHE A 100 1.23 2.14 -18.81
C PHE A 100 0.01 2.99 -19.22
N ILE A 101 -0.92 3.22 -18.30
CA ILE A 101 -2.08 4.09 -18.56
C ILE A 101 -1.75 5.59 -18.55
N GLY A 102 -0.49 5.95 -18.29
CA GLY A 102 -0.04 7.35 -18.21
C GLY A 102 -0.54 8.11 -16.99
N PHE A 103 -1.07 7.42 -15.98
CA PHE A 103 -1.55 8.06 -14.74
C PHE A 103 -0.36 8.50 -13.87
N TRP A 104 0.71 7.71 -13.80
CA TRP A 104 2.00 8.13 -13.28
C TRP A 104 2.95 8.44 -14.43
N LYS A 105 2.82 9.65 -14.95
CA LYS A 105 3.91 10.30 -15.70
C LYS A 105 4.93 10.81 -14.69
N TYR A 106 6.02 10.06 -14.54
CA TYR A 106 7.26 10.62 -14.01
C TYR A 106 7.96 11.41 -15.10
#